data_AF-A0A9Q0DEP8-F1
#
_entry.id   AF-A0A9Q0DEP8-F1
#
_cell.length_a   1.000
_cell.length_b   1.000
_cell.length_c   1.000
_cell.angle_alpha   90.00
_cell.angle_beta   90.00
_cell.angle_gamma   90.00
#
_symmetry.space_group_name_H-M   'P 1'
#
loop_
_entity.id
_entity.type
_entity.pdbx_description
1 polymer ?
#
loop_
_entity_poly.entity_id
_entity_poly.type
_entity_poly.pdbx_seq_one_letter_code
_entity_poly.pdbx_strand_id
1 'polypeptide(L)' 'MSRPTKVNMTTLDGTDVLAEKADRREFIDPLKKMLTLDADKRVTPMKTLHHPFVTMSHLLHFLHSSQ' A
#
# COMPACT_ATOMS: atom_id res chain seq x y z
N MET A 1 3.70 3.15 36.44
CA MET A 1 2.56 3.63 35.64
C MET A 1 3.04 3.84 34.21
N SER A 2 2.67 2.96 33.27
CA SER A 2 3.07 3.09 31.87
C SER A 2 2.10 4.04 31.16
N ARG A 3 2.61 5.10 30.50
CA ARG A 3 1.77 6.02 29.72
C ARG A 3 1.26 5.26 28.48
N PRO A 4 -0.03 5.33 28.13
CA PRO A 4 -0.51 4.77 26.88
C PRO A 4 0.21 5.47 25.73
N THR A 5 0.87 4.70 24.87
CA THR A 5 1.42 5.18 23.60
C THR A 5 0.24 5.69 22.76
N LYS A 6 0.10 7.00 22.68
CA LYS A 6 -0.86 7.64 21.79
C LYS A 6 -0.39 7.36 20.37
N VAL A 7 -0.95 6.32 19.75
CA VAL A 7 -0.77 6.07 18.32
C VAL A 7 -1.28 7.30 17.59
N ASN A 8 -0.41 7.96 16.83
CA ASN A 8 -0.76 9.15 16.07
C ASN A 8 -1.65 8.70 14.91
N MET A 9 -2.95 8.57 15.14
CA MET A 9 -3.95 8.37 14.09
C MET A 9 -4.14 9.73 13.42
N THR A 10 -3.31 10.03 12.42
CA THR A 10 -3.53 11.17 11.54
C THR A 10 -4.94 11.06 10.98
N THR A 11 -5.78 12.05 11.24
CA THR A 11 -7.10 12.13 10.63
C THR A 11 -6.88 12.43 9.16
N LEU A 12 -7.00 11.42 8.31
CA LEU A 12 -6.88 11.56 6.86
C LEU A 12 -8.11 12.34 6.35
N ASP A 13 -7.90 13.40 5.58
CA ASP A 13 -8.96 14.21 4.99
C ASP A 13 -9.03 14.04 3.47
N GLY A 14 -10.26 14.07 2.92
CA GLY A 14 -10.53 14.12 1.48
C GLY A 14 -9.69 13.14 0.63
N THR A 15 -8.75 13.70 -0.13
CA THR A 15 -7.84 13.00 -1.05
C THR A 15 -7.00 11.93 -0.33
N ASP A 16 -6.59 12.17 0.91
CA ASP A 16 -5.72 11.25 1.64
C ASP A 16 -6.45 9.93 1.95
N VAL A 17 -7.76 9.99 2.19
CA VAL A 17 -8.60 8.78 2.36
C VAL A 17 -8.69 7.98 1.06
N LEU A 18 -8.78 8.67 -0.09
CA LEU A 18 -8.84 8.01 -1.40
C LEU A 18 -7.48 7.39 -1.78
N ALA A 19 -6.39 8.09 -1.48
CA ALA A 19 -5.02 7.60 -1.66
C ALA A 19 -4.77 6.35 -0.78
N GLU A 20 -5.12 6.41 0.51
CA GLU A 20 -5.02 5.27 1.43
C GLU A 20 -5.86 4.07 0.95
N LYS A 21 -7.06 4.32 0.43
CA LYS A 21 -7.91 3.26 -0.13
C LYS A 21 -7.29 2.63 -1.39
N ALA A 22 -6.68 3.46 -2.25
CA ALA A 22 -5.97 2.99 -3.43
C ALA A 22 -4.75 2.14 -3.04
N ASP A 23 -3.97 2.60 -2.06
CA ASP A 23 -2.78 1.90 -1.55
C ASP A 23 -3.11 0.54 -0.95
N ARG A 24 -4.14 0.49 -0.09
CA ARG A 24 -4.66 -0.78 0.46
C ARG A 24 -5.14 -1.72 -0.62
N ARG A 25 -5.78 -1.21 -1.67
CA ARG A 25 -6.25 -2.04 -2.79
C ARG A 25 -5.07 -2.61 -3.57
N GLU A 26 -4.06 -1.80 -3.82
CA GLU A 26 -2.89 -2.19 -4.59
C GLU A 26 -1.98 -3.17 -3.80
N PHE A 27 -1.98 -3.10 -2.47
CA PHE A 27 -1.24 -4.02 -1.59
C PHE A 27 -1.73 -5.47 -1.64
N ILE A 28 -3.03 -5.69 -1.90
CA ILE A 28 -3.66 -7.02 -1.84
C ILE A 28 -3.05 -7.97 -2.89
N ASP A 29 -2.81 -7.50 -4.10
CA ASP A 29 -2.29 -8.31 -5.20
C ASP A 29 -0.87 -8.86 -4.96
N PRO A 30 0.15 -8.04 -4.61
CA PRO A 30 1.49 -8.53 -4.32
C PRO A 30 1.47 -9.42 -3.08
N LEU A 31 0.66 -9.11 -2.06
CA LEU A 31 0.53 -9.96 -0.88
C LEU A 31 0.03 -11.37 -1.24
N LYS A 32 -1.04 -11.48 -2.06
CA LYS A 32 -1.55 -12.78 -2.53
C LYS A 32 -0.50 -13.55 -3.34
N LYS A 33 0.23 -12.85 -4.21
CA LYS A 33 1.28 -13.45 -5.04
C LYS A 33 2.49 -13.91 -4.22
N MET A 34 2.81 -13.22 -3.12
CA MET A 34 3.85 -13.66 -2.16
C MET A 34 3.41 -14.86 -1.33
N LEU A 35 2.14 -14.90 -0.94
CA LEU A 35 1.54 -15.98 -0.14
C LEU A 35 1.02 -17.15 -1.00
N THR A 36 1.36 -17.17 -2.29
CA THR A 36 0.99 -18.28 -3.18
C THR A 36 1.63 -19.58 -2.67
N LEU A 37 0.77 -20.57 -2.43
CA LEU A 37 1.15 -21.87 -1.84
C LEU A 37 2.10 -22.64 -2.76
N ASP A 38 1.79 -22.65 -4.06
CA ASP A 38 2.63 -23.23 -5.09
C ASP A 38 3.88 -22.36 -5.29
N ALA A 39 5.04 -22.90 -4.89
CA ALA A 39 6.31 -22.16 -4.93
C ALA A 39 6.73 -21.78 -6.35
N ASP A 40 6.39 -22.59 -7.35
CA ASP A 40 6.74 -22.34 -8.76
C ASP A 40 5.91 -21.21 -9.35
N LYS A 41 4.74 -20.93 -8.76
CA LYS A 41 3.86 -19.82 -9.14
C LYS A 41 4.02 -18.58 -8.25
N ARG A 42 4.79 -18.68 -7.17
CA ARG A 42 5.03 -17.56 -6.25
C ARG A 42 5.81 -16.45 -6.96
N VAL A 43 5.47 -15.20 -6.65
CA VAL A 43 6.21 -14.05 -7.20
C VAL A 43 7.64 -14.02 -6.70
N THR A 44 8.58 -13.67 -7.59
CA THR A 44 9.98 -13.47 -7.23
C THR A 44 10.19 -12.06 -6.65
N PRO A 45 11.22 -11.84 -5.82
CA PRO A 45 11.53 -10.50 -5.31
C PRO A 45 11.68 -9.46 -6.42
N MET A 46 12.35 -9.82 -7.51
CA MET A 46 12.52 -8.93 -8.67
C MET A 46 11.18 -8.51 -9.27
N LYS A 47 10.23 -9.44 -9.45
CA LYS A 47 8.89 -9.10 -9.97
C LYS A 47 8.12 -8.21 -9.00
N THR A 48 8.23 -8.46 -7.70
CA THR A 48 7.61 -7.62 -6.66
C THR A 48 8.13 -6.18 -6.69
N LEU A 49 9.43 -5.97 -6.88
CA LEU A 49 10.00 -4.62 -6.91
C LEU A 49 9.40 -3.72 -8.01
N HIS A 50 8.93 -4.34 -9.10
CA HIS A 50 8.27 -3.64 -10.20
C HIS A 50 6.75 -3.51 -10.02
N HIS A 51 6.18 -3.98 -8.91
CA HIS A 51 4.74 -3.92 -8.68
C HIS A 51 4.27 -2.47 -8.44
N PRO A 52 3.09 -2.04 -8.94
CA PRO A 52 2.56 -0.69 -8.73
C PRO A 52 2.45 -0.26 -7.26
N PHE A 53 2.22 -1.22 -6.36
CA PHE A 53 2.28 -0.99 -4.91
C PHE A 53 3.67 -0.51 -4.46
N VAL A 54 4.73 -1.22 -4.87
CA VAL A 54 6.12 -0.91 -4.45
C VAL A 54 6.64 0.34 -5.16
N THR A 55 6.31 0.52 -6.42
CA THR A 55 6.71 1.70 -7.21
C THR A 55 5.86 2.93 -6.92
N MET A 56 4.80 2.78 -6.10
CA MET A 56 3.84 3.84 -5.76
C MET A 56 3.16 4.48 -6.98
N SER A 57 3.21 3.84 -8.16
CA SER A 57 2.72 4.45 -9.41
C SER A 57 1.21 4.72 -9.38
N HIS A 58 0.47 3.93 -8.62
CA HIS A 58 -0.98 4.07 -8.45
C HIS A 58 -1.37 5.31 -7.61
N LEU A 59 -0.42 5.90 -6.86
CA LEU A 59 -0.64 7.11 -6.06
C LEU A 59 -0.49 8.40 -6.87
N LEU A 60 0.12 8.35 -8.05
CA LEU A 60 0.37 9.53 -8.89
C LEU A 60 -0.93 10.28 -9.24
N HIS A 61 -2.06 9.57 -9.31
CA HIS A 61 -3.37 10.17 -9.58
C HIS A 61 -3.87 11.09 -8.45
N PHE A 62 -3.33 10.97 -7.24
CA PHE A 62 -3.74 11.75 -6.08
C PHE A 62 -2.81 12.96 -5.83
N LEU A 63 -1.62 12.99 -6.43
CA LEU A 63 -0.63 14.07 -6.26
C LEU A 63 -1.11 15.44 -6.80
N HIS A 64 -2.09 15.45 -7.69
CA HIS A 64 -2.63 16.69 -8.29
C HIS A 64 -3.76 17.33 -7.48
N SER A 65 -4.17 16.72 -6.38
CA SER A 65 -5.37 17.14 -5.63
C SER A 65 -5.09 18.22 -4.57
N SER A 66 -3.91 18.83 -4.61
CA SER A 66 -3.38 19.77 -3.61
C SER A 66 -3.10 21.17 -4.17
N GLN A 67 -3.76 21.58 -5.27
CA GLN A 67 -3.78 23.00 -5.70
C GLN A 67 -5.04 23.71 -5.24
#